data_AF-A0A3E2YWP0-F1
#
_entry.id   AF-A0A3E2YWP0-F1
#
_cell.length_a   1.000
_cell.length_b   1.000
_cell.length_c   1.000
_cell.angle_alpha   90.00
_cell.angle_beta   90.00
_cell.angle_gamma   90.00
#
_symmetry.space_group_name_H-M   'P 1'
#
loop_
_entity.id
_entity.type
_entity.pdbx_description
1 polymer ?
#
loop_
_entity_poly.entity_id
_entity_poly.type
_entity_poly.pdbx_seq_one_letter_code
_entity_poly.pdbx_strand_id
1 'polypeptide(L)'
;MIRLIGRHLRSTEEATNSWCGCDFDFTGATFDGGDFSGAVFSGGRVSFERAEFSGGRVSFERATFSEGEVFFGGARFSGGSVSFERTAFSGGRVSFGAARFSGGRVFFNGARFSGGWVFFNLAKFSGARMSFDGARFSGGWVSFERTAFSGGRMSFARAALSGGWVSFEQTAFSGGEVSFGGAAFSGGRVSFDGAKLDVPPIFDRGSDGEFPPGVDLPET
;
A
#
# COMPACT_ATOMS: atom_id res chain seq x y z
N MET A 1 -10.38 -7.88 21.68
CA MET A 1 -10.27 -8.92 20.64
C MET A 1 -8.93 -8.86 19.89
N ILE A 2 -8.60 -7.76 19.20
CA ILE A 2 -7.39 -7.64 18.34
C ILE A 2 -6.07 -8.08 19.01
N ARG A 3 -5.86 -7.71 20.28
CA ARG A 3 -4.66 -8.12 21.04
C ARG A 3 -4.49 -9.64 21.13
N LEU A 4 -5.60 -10.38 21.26
CA LEU A 4 -5.59 -11.84 21.34
C LEU A 4 -5.19 -12.44 19.99
N ILE A 5 -5.83 -11.98 18.91
CA ILE A 5 -5.52 -12.40 17.54
C ILE A 5 -4.04 -12.20 17.24
N GLY A 6 -3.53 -10.97 17.48
CA GLY A 6 -2.12 -10.67 17.26
C GLY A 6 -1.17 -11.53 18.10
N ARG A 7 -1.56 -11.94 19.33
CA ARG A 7 -0.75 -12.85 20.15
C ARG A 7 -0.63 -14.22 19.50
N HIS A 8 -1.74 -14.79 19.03
CA HIS A 8 -1.75 -16.11 18.39
C HIS A 8 -1.02 -16.12 17.04
N LEU A 9 -1.05 -15.01 16.32
CA LEU A 9 -0.31 -14.84 15.05
C LEU A 9 1.19 -14.55 15.23
N ARG A 10 1.65 -14.28 16.46
CA ARG A 10 3.07 -14.13 16.79
C ARG A 10 3.70 -15.44 17.31
N SER A 11 2.89 -16.46 17.55
CA SER A 11 3.39 -17.79 17.91
C SER A 11 4.08 -18.44 16.71
N THR A 12 5.03 -19.33 16.97
CA THR A 12 5.60 -20.17 15.91
C THR A 12 4.49 -21.02 15.28
N GLU A 13 4.60 -21.36 14.00
CA GLU A 13 3.58 -22.17 13.31
C GLU A 13 3.40 -23.55 13.97
N GLU A 14 4.46 -24.09 14.58
CA GLU A 14 4.45 -25.37 15.30
C GLU A 14 3.78 -25.31 16.68
N ALA A 15 3.47 -24.11 17.21
CA ALA A 15 2.80 -23.99 18.50
C ALA A 15 1.35 -24.46 18.39
N THR A 16 0.92 -25.31 19.31
CA THR A 16 -0.45 -25.86 19.36
C THR A 16 -1.55 -24.82 19.50
N ASN A 17 -1.20 -23.59 19.89
CA ASN A 17 -2.12 -22.46 19.99
C ASN A 17 -1.90 -21.42 18.88
N SER A 18 -1.08 -21.71 17.87
CA SER A 18 -0.86 -20.79 16.76
C SER A 18 -2.13 -20.64 15.93
N TRP A 19 -2.39 -19.42 15.47
CA TRP A 19 -3.43 -19.15 14.47
C TRP A 19 -2.83 -18.82 13.10
N CYS A 20 -1.53 -19.05 12.92
CA CYS A 20 -0.89 -19.05 11.61
C CYS A 20 -1.55 -20.13 10.73
N GLY A 21 -1.67 -19.86 9.43
CA GLY A 21 -2.40 -20.72 8.47
C GLY A 21 -3.92 -20.55 8.47
N CYS A 22 -4.51 -19.81 9.43
CA CYS A 22 -5.95 -19.54 9.41
C CYS A 22 -6.31 -18.38 8.47
N ASP A 23 -7.48 -18.47 7.86
CA ASP A 23 -8.12 -17.34 7.18
C ASP A 23 -8.74 -16.38 8.20
N PHE A 24 -8.70 -15.08 7.90
CA PHE A 24 -9.26 -14.05 8.75
C PHE A 24 -10.22 -13.15 7.98
N ASP A 25 -11.42 -12.96 8.51
CA ASP A 25 -12.41 -12.06 7.95
C ASP A 25 -12.75 -10.94 8.93
N PHE A 26 -12.28 -9.73 8.60
CA PHE A 26 -12.59 -8.48 9.26
C PHE A 26 -13.49 -7.58 8.39
N THR A 27 -14.26 -8.17 7.48
CA THR A 27 -15.13 -7.42 6.57
C THR A 27 -16.09 -6.54 7.36
N GLY A 28 -16.09 -5.24 7.06
CA GLY A 28 -16.92 -4.25 7.74
C GLY A 28 -16.54 -3.95 9.20
N ALA A 29 -15.45 -4.52 9.71
CA ALA A 29 -15.01 -4.28 11.08
C ALA A 29 -14.54 -2.83 11.27
N THR A 30 -14.75 -2.29 12.46
CA THR A 30 -14.18 -1.00 12.86
C THR A 30 -12.95 -1.22 13.72
N PHE A 31 -11.87 -0.52 13.37
CA PHE A 31 -10.62 -0.48 14.09
C PHE A 31 -10.39 0.94 14.65
N ASP A 32 -10.45 1.05 15.97
CA ASP A 32 -10.10 2.22 16.77
C ASP A 32 -8.73 2.05 17.48
N GLY A 33 -8.07 0.91 17.23
CA GLY A 33 -6.76 0.55 17.75
C GLY A 33 -6.46 -0.93 17.52
N GLY A 34 -5.18 -1.30 17.48
CA GLY A 34 -4.80 -2.68 17.24
C GLY A 34 -3.31 -2.90 17.11
N ASP A 35 -2.84 -4.07 17.52
CA ASP A 35 -1.42 -4.43 17.40
C ASP A 35 -1.22 -5.85 16.85
N PHE A 36 -0.98 -5.89 15.56
CA PHE A 36 -0.54 -7.02 14.76
C PHE A 36 0.96 -6.93 14.42
N SER A 37 1.75 -6.13 15.16
CA SER A 37 3.18 -6.02 14.87
C SER A 37 3.85 -7.38 15.01
N GLY A 38 4.65 -7.79 14.03
CA GLY A 38 5.28 -9.11 13.96
C GLY A 38 4.32 -10.29 13.77
N ALA A 39 3.04 -10.06 13.50
CA ALA A 39 2.08 -11.14 13.24
C ALA A 39 2.37 -11.82 11.89
N VAL A 40 2.18 -13.13 11.82
CA VAL A 40 2.31 -13.94 10.61
C VAL A 40 0.92 -14.35 10.15
N PHE A 41 0.49 -13.80 9.02
CA PHE A 41 -0.70 -14.19 8.30
C PHE A 41 -0.30 -15.13 7.15
N SER A 42 -0.34 -16.44 7.42
CA SER A 42 0.00 -17.50 6.46
C SER A 42 -1.23 -18.30 5.98
N GLY A 43 -2.45 -17.82 6.24
CA GLY A 43 -3.67 -18.41 5.65
C GLY A 43 -3.86 -18.06 4.19
N GLY A 44 -4.88 -18.66 3.57
CA GLY A 44 -5.23 -18.43 2.16
C GLY A 44 -5.92 -17.08 1.91
N ARG A 45 -6.57 -16.49 2.93
CA ARG A 45 -7.26 -15.20 2.80
C ARG A 45 -7.26 -14.37 4.07
N VAL A 46 -6.93 -13.09 3.94
CA VAL A 46 -7.15 -12.06 4.98
C VAL A 46 -7.98 -10.91 4.42
N SER A 47 -9.22 -10.78 4.89
CA SER A 47 -10.13 -9.71 4.46
C SER A 47 -10.24 -8.60 5.50
N PHE A 48 -10.06 -7.37 5.03
CA PHE A 48 -10.42 -6.10 5.66
C PHE A 48 -11.37 -5.33 4.73
N GLU A 49 -12.11 -6.02 3.87
CA GLU A 49 -13.02 -5.38 2.93
C GLU A 49 -14.04 -4.51 3.66
N ARG A 50 -14.23 -3.27 3.21
CA ARG A 50 -15.13 -2.29 3.83
C ARG A 50 -14.85 -2.00 5.32
N ALA A 51 -13.71 -2.43 5.86
CA ALA A 51 -13.32 -2.11 7.23
C ALA A 51 -13.10 -0.60 7.39
N GLU A 52 -13.31 -0.10 8.60
CA GLU A 52 -13.13 1.30 8.94
C GLU A 52 -12.01 1.48 9.97
N PHE A 53 -10.99 2.24 9.61
CA PHE A 53 -9.90 2.70 10.46
C PHE A 53 -10.18 4.16 10.83
N SER A 54 -10.99 4.35 11.88
CA SER A 54 -11.56 5.64 12.27
C SER A 54 -10.76 6.39 13.33
N GLY A 55 -9.85 5.70 14.05
CA GLY A 55 -9.09 6.29 15.14
C GLY A 55 -7.98 5.40 15.71
N GLY A 56 -7.20 5.96 16.63
CA GLY A 56 -6.12 5.27 17.34
C GLY A 56 -4.97 4.80 16.45
N ARG A 57 -4.13 3.89 16.98
CA ARG A 57 -3.00 3.28 16.26
C ARG A 57 -3.33 1.82 15.95
N VAL A 58 -3.31 1.47 14.67
CA VAL A 58 -3.33 0.08 14.20
C VAL A 58 -1.97 -0.24 13.60
N SER A 59 -1.28 -1.23 14.14
CA SER A 59 0.08 -1.57 13.71
C SER A 59 0.12 -2.97 13.12
N PHE A 60 0.66 -3.08 11.90
CA PHE A 60 1.12 -4.28 11.22
C PHE A 60 2.65 -4.23 11.02
N GLU A 61 3.35 -3.42 11.84
CA GLU A 61 4.80 -3.23 11.73
C GLU A 61 5.54 -4.59 11.80
N ARG A 62 6.41 -4.86 10.82
CA ARG A 62 7.12 -6.15 10.67
C ARG A 62 6.19 -7.39 10.56
N ALA A 63 4.90 -7.22 10.30
CA ALA A 63 4.02 -8.35 10.00
C ALA A 63 4.42 -9.01 8.67
N THR A 64 4.04 -10.27 8.51
CA THR A 64 4.25 -11.03 7.28
C THR A 64 2.90 -11.53 6.77
N PHE A 65 2.60 -11.25 5.50
CA PHE A 65 1.51 -11.84 4.74
C PHE A 65 2.16 -12.75 3.69
N SER A 66 2.41 -13.99 4.08
CA SER A 66 3.26 -14.91 3.31
C SER A 66 2.50 -15.68 2.24
N GLU A 67 1.25 -15.99 2.52
CA GLU A 67 0.37 -16.79 1.66
C GLU A 67 -0.93 -16.05 1.39
N GLY A 68 -1.63 -16.49 0.35
CA GLY A 68 -2.99 -16.04 0.10
C GLY A 68 -3.15 -14.63 -0.44
N GLU A 69 -4.40 -14.15 -0.33
CA GLU A 69 -4.83 -12.83 -0.79
C GLU A 69 -5.21 -11.93 0.39
N VAL A 70 -4.77 -10.67 0.34
CA VAL A 70 -5.05 -9.64 1.35
C VAL A 70 -5.93 -8.55 0.75
N PHE A 71 -7.12 -8.34 1.30
CA PHE A 71 -8.12 -7.44 0.73
C PHE A 71 -8.47 -6.28 1.66
N PHE A 72 -8.26 -5.06 1.21
CA PHE A 72 -8.72 -3.80 1.81
C PHE A 72 -9.75 -3.10 0.90
N GLY A 73 -10.44 -3.87 0.06
CA GLY A 73 -11.39 -3.35 -0.93
C GLY A 73 -12.48 -2.50 -0.28
N GLY A 74 -12.60 -1.23 -0.69
CA GLY A 74 -13.57 -0.29 -0.12
C GLY A 74 -13.34 0.08 1.34
N ALA A 75 -12.20 -0.28 1.94
CA ALA A 75 -11.86 0.11 3.31
C ALA A 75 -11.73 1.64 3.45
N ARG A 76 -12.01 2.15 4.64
CA ARG A 76 -11.96 3.58 4.95
C ARG A 76 -10.88 3.87 5.97
N PHE A 77 -9.92 4.70 5.60
CA PHE A 77 -8.89 5.26 6.47
C PHE A 77 -9.25 6.73 6.71
N SER A 78 -10.08 6.96 7.73
CA SER A 78 -10.70 8.26 8.02
C SER A 78 -10.03 8.98 9.19
N GLY A 79 -9.28 8.27 10.05
CA GLY A 79 -8.57 8.86 11.19
C GLY A 79 -7.47 7.96 11.75
N GLY A 80 -6.75 8.45 12.75
CA GLY A 80 -5.70 7.68 13.43
C GLY A 80 -4.43 7.43 12.59
N SER A 81 -3.70 6.36 12.92
CA SER A 81 -2.49 5.95 12.24
C SER A 81 -2.51 4.44 11.98
N VAL A 82 -2.38 4.04 10.72
CA VAL A 82 -2.19 2.64 10.31
C VAL A 82 -0.76 2.46 9.83
N SER A 83 -0.02 1.53 10.42
CA SER A 83 1.38 1.27 10.05
C SER A 83 1.54 -0.13 9.47
N PHE A 84 2.08 -0.20 8.27
CA PHE A 84 2.62 -1.38 7.59
C PHE A 84 4.14 -1.24 7.42
N GLU A 85 4.81 -0.53 8.34
CA GLU A 85 6.25 -0.33 8.25
C GLU A 85 7.00 -1.67 8.32
N ARG A 86 7.92 -1.88 7.37
CA ARG A 86 8.69 -3.12 7.23
C ARG A 86 7.84 -4.39 7.13
N THR A 87 6.55 -4.27 6.78
CA THR A 87 5.68 -5.42 6.52
C THR A 87 6.15 -6.13 5.25
N ALA A 88 6.11 -7.46 5.25
CA ALA A 88 6.36 -8.27 4.07
C ALA A 88 5.04 -8.78 3.49
N PHE A 89 4.75 -8.41 2.24
CA PHE A 89 3.67 -8.95 1.42
C PHE A 89 4.30 -9.84 0.35
N SER A 90 4.37 -11.14 0.62
CA SER A 90 4.97 -12.13 -0.30
C SER A 90 3.96 -13.09 -0.93
N GLY A 91 2.68 -13.02 -0.53
CA GLY A 91 1.57 -13.81 -1.11
C GLY A 91 1.10 -13.35 -2.51
N GLY A 92 -0.03 -13.88 -2.98
CA GLY A 92 -0.48 -13.72 -4.37
C GLY A 92 -0.98 -12.32 -4.72
N ARG A 93 -1.96 -11.79 -3.97
CA ARG A 93 -2.63 -10.53 -4.28
C ARG A 93 -2.81 -9.65 -3.04
N VAL A 94 -2.48 -8.37 -3.16
CA VAL A 94 -2.82 -7.33 -2.17
C VAL A 94 -3.66 -6.27 -2.85
N SER A 95 -4.87 -6.03 -2.36
CA SER A 95 -5.82 -5.10 -3.03
C SER A 95 -6.36 -4.06 -2.08
N PHE A 96 -6.16 -2.80 -2.39
CA PHE A 96 -6.78 -1.61 -1.80
C PHE A 96 -7.81 -0.98 -2.76
N GLY A 97 -8.40 -1.79 -3.67
CA GLY A 97 -9.31 -1.30 -4.68
C GLY A 97 -10.50 -0.51 -4.09
N ALA A 98 -10.78 0.66 -4.63
CA ALA A 98 -11.83 1.58 -4.15
C ALA A 98 -11.72 2.00 -2.66
N ALA A 99 -10.58 1.77 -2.01
CA ALA A 99 -10.33 2.25 -0.65
C ALA A 99 -10.31 3.78 -0.58
N ARG A 100 -10.66 4.34 0.58
CA ARG A 100 -10.72 5.78 0.80
C ARG A 100 -9.75 6.19 1.89
N PHE A 101 -8.80 7.05 1.54
CA PHE A 101 -7.80 7.63 2.42
C PHE A 101 -8.10 9.11 2.61
N SER A 102 -9.05 9.40 3.50
CA SER A 102 -9.60 10.75 3.69
C SER A 102 -9.03 11.48 4.89
N GLY A 103 -8.31 10.79 5.78
CA GLY A 103 -7.70 11.37 6.97
C GLY A 103 -6.67 10.45 7.61
N GLY A 104 -6.00 10.92 8.66
CA GLY A 104 -5.00 10.14 9.38
C GLY A 104 -3.69 9.92 8.61
N ARG A 105 -2.97 8.86 9.01
CA ARG A 105 -1.65 8.51 8.47
C ARG A 105 -1.59 7.04 8.12
N VAL A 106 -1.10 6.70 6.92
CA VAL A 106 -0.87 5.31 6.50
C VAL A 106 0.57 5.14 6.03
N PHE A 107 1.34 4.30 6.72
CA PHE A 107 2.78 4.15 6.47
C PHE A 107 3.12 2.77 5.94
N PHE A 108 3.84 2.69 4.84
CA PHE A 108 4.41 1.48 4.25
C PHE A 108 5.94 1.56 4.19
N ASN A 109 6.56 2.34 5.08
CA ASN A 109 7.99 2.64 5.01
C ASN A 109 8.81 1.35 5.14
N GLY A 110 9.69 1.11 4.17
CA GLY A 110 10.49 -0.11 4.09
C GLY A 110 9.69 -1.40 3.92
N ALA A 111 8.38 -1.33 3.62
CA ALA A 111 7.57 -2.50 3.31
C ALA A 111 8.10 -3.19 2.05
N ARG A 112 7.89 -4.51 1.96
CA ARG A 112 8.31 -5.31 0.80
C ARG A 112 7.09 -5.93 0.16
N PHE A 113 6.87 -5.61 -1.11
CA PHE A 113 5.86 -6.20 -1.97
C PHE A 113 6.59 -7.08 -2.97
N SER A 114 6.80 -8.35 -2.61
CA SER A 114 7.48 -9.35 -3.44
C SER A 114 6.52 -10.34 -4.10
N GLY A 115 5.23 -10.27 -3.75
CA GLY A 115 4.14 -11.09 -4.27
C GLY A 115 3.66 -10.73 -5.67
N GLY A 116 2.65 -11.44 -6.16
CA GLY A 116 2.15 -11.30 -7.53
C GLY A 116 1.65 -9.89 -7.87
N TRP A 117 0.54 -9.47 -7.27
CA TRP A 117 -0.23 -8.33 -7.78
C TRP A 117 -0.61 -7.36 -6.64
N VAL A 118 -0.32 -6.06 -6.80
CA VAL A 118 -0.69 -5.00 -5.84
C VAL A 118 -1.59 -3.96 -6.50
N PHE A 119 -2.82 -3.78 -5.98
CA PHE A 119 -3.82 -2.91 -6.58
C PHE A 119 -4.25 -1.78 -5.66
N PHE A 120 -4.28 -0.57 -6.20
CA PHE A 120 -4.93 0.60 -5.60
C PHE A 120 -6.05 1.14 -6.49
N ASN A 121 -6.47 0.40 -7.53
CA ASN A 121 -7.38 0.92 -8.56
C ASN A 121 -8.66 1.52 -7.96
N LEU A 122 -9.09 2.67 -8.49
CA LEU A 122 -10.26 3.44 -8.01
C LEU A 122 -10.13 3.97 -6.57
N ALA A 123 -9.00 3.80 -5.89
CA ALA A 123 -8.80 4.37 -4.56
C ALA A 123 -8.78 5.90 -4.60
N LYS A 124 -9.21 6.51 -3.50
CA LYS A 124 -9.31 7.96 -3.35
C LYS A 124 -8.44 8.44 -2.20
N PHE A 125 -7.56 9.39 -2.49
CA PHE A 125 -6.67 10.06 -1.54
C PHE A 125 -7.06 11.53 -1.48
N SER A 126 -7.67 11.96 -0.37
CA SER A 126 -8.26 13.29 -0.27
C SER A 126 -7.81 14.09 0.95
N GLY A 127 -6.88 13.56 1.76
CA GLY A 127 -6.44 14.26 2.98
C GLY A 127 -5.48 13.48 3.88
N ALA A 128 -5.31 12.17 3.67
CA ALA A 128 -4.36 11.38 4.45
C ALA A 128 -2.91 11.71 4.10
N ARG A 129 -2.00 11.50 5.06
CA ARG A 129 -0.56 11.37 4.76
C ARG A 129 -0.25 9.91 4.52
N MET A 130 0.31 9.61 3.36
CA MET A 130 0.74 8.29 2.97
C MET A 130 2.22 8.30 2.61
N SER A 131 2.94 7.26 3.01
CA SER A 131 4.36 7.14 2.65
C SER A 131 4.71 5.69 2.38
N PHE A 132 5.43 5.49 1.29
CA PHE A 132 6.05 4.27 0.83
C PHE A 132 7.58 4.43 0.85
N ASP A 133 8.10 5.26 1.76
CA ASP A 133 9.51 5.64 1.72
C ASP A 133 10.39 4.42 1.96
N GLY A 134 11.34 4.19 1.06
CA GLY A 134 12.19 3.00 1.07
C GLY A 134 11.46 1.68 0.86
N ALA A 135 10.17 1.69 0.51
CA ALA A 135 9.44 0.47 0.18
C ALA A 135 10.02 -0.18 -1.09
N ARG A 136 9.92 -1.50 -1.18
CA ARG A 136 10.39 -2.28 -2.32
C ARG A 136 9.23 -2.99 -2.98
N PHE A 137 9.00 -2.70 -4.24
CA PHE A 137 8.08 -3.39 -5.11
C PHE A 137 8.92 -4.23 -6.07
N SER A 138 9.08 -5.51 -5.75
CA SER A 138 9.94 -6.44 -6.50
C SER A 138 9.19 -7.63 -7.10
N GLY A 139 7.89 -7.74 -6.82
CA GLY A 139 6.98 -8.74 -7.37
C GLY A 139 6.36 -8.31 -8.71
N GLY A 140 5.21 -8.89 -9.08
CA GLY A 140 4.53 -8.57 -10.34
C GLY A 140 3.87 -7.18 -10.35
N TRP A 141 2.71 -7.05 -10.98
CA TRP A 141 2.10 -5.78 -11.36
C TRP A 141 1.70 -4.89 -10.16
N VAL A 142 2.02 -3.59 -10.22
CA VAL A 142 1.51 -2.57 -9.29
C VAL A 142 0.64 -1.58 -10.05
N SER A 143 -0.66 -1.49 -9.73
CA SER A 143 -1.57 -0.58 -10.43
C SER A 143 -2.24 0.42 -9.49
N PHE A 144 -2.21 1.68 -9.90
CA PHE A 144 -2.93 2.82 -9.37
C PHE A 144 -3.97 3.32 -10.38
N GLU A 145 -4.41 2.48 -11.31
CA GLU A 145 -5.31 2.89 -12.38
C GLU A 145 -6.58 3.55 -11.86
N ARG A 146 -6.95 4.68 -12.48
CA ARG A 146 -8.16 5.44 -12.15
C ARG A 146 -8.22 5.85 -10.67
N THR A 147 -7.07 5.97 -10.01
CA THR A 147 -7.00 6.55 -8.66
C THR A 147 -7.21 8.06 -8.73
N ALA A 148 -7.64 8.64 -7.62
CA ALA A 148 -7.80 10.08 -7.49
C ALA A 148 -6.99 10.60 -6.30
N PHE A 149 -6.02 11.45 -6.58
CA PHE A 149 -5.28 12.26 -5.62
C PHE A 149 -5.85 13.67 -5.67
N SER A 150 -6.68 14.02 -4.68
CA SER A 150 -7.31 15.33 -4.55
C SER A 150 -6.86 16.11 -3.31
N GLY A 151 -6.03 15.50 -2.46
CA GLY A 151 -5.49 16.15 -1.26
C GLY A 151 -4.60 15.22 -0.43
N GLY A 152 -3.91 15.80 0.55
CA GLY A 152 -2.96 15.08 1.40
C GLY A 152 -1.55 15.05 0.81
N ARG A 153 -0.72 14.12 1.29
CA ARG A 153 0.67 13.94 0.84
C ARG A 153 0.95 12.46 0.64
N MET A 154 1.51 12.10 -0.50
CA MET A 154 2.01 10.78 -0.83
C MET A 154 3.50 10.87 -1.15
N SER A 155 4.32 10.09 -0.48
CA SER A 155 5.75 10.02 -0.76
C SER A 155 6.17 8.59 -1.08
N PHE A 156 7.01 8.45 -2.10
CA PHE A 156 7.71 7.24 -2.50
C PHE A 156 9.21 7.44 -2.34
N ALA A 157 9.65 8.22 -1.34
CA ALA A 157 11.02 8.65 -1.31
C ALA A 157 11.97 7.46 -1.15
N ARG A 158 12.95 7.32 -2.06
CA ARG A 158 13.86 6.17 -2.12
C ARG A 158 13.17 4.80 -2.24
N ALA A 159 11.93 4.76 -2.70
CA ALA A 159 11.26 3.50 -3.02
C ALA A 159 11.98 2.82 -4.19
N ALA A 160 12.07 1.50 -4.17
CA ALA A 160 12.57 0.71 -5.28
C ALA A 160 11.40 0.05 -5.99
N LEU A 161 11.14 0.47 -7.23
CA LEU A 161 10.14 -0.10 -8.12
C LEU A 161 10.87 -0.96 -9.15
N SER A 162 11.21 -2.17 -8.73
CA SER A 162 12.04 -3.12 -9.47
C SER A 162 11.28 -4.36 -9.94
N GLY A 163 9.97 -4.41 -9.71
CA GLY A 163 9.06 -5.46 -10.17
C GLY A 163 8.60 -5.25 -11.61
N GLY A 164 7.69 -6.13 -12.07
CA GLY A 164 6.97 -5.93 -13.33
C GLY A 164 6.17 -4.62 -13.33
N TRP A 165 5.44 -4.33 -14.41
CA TRP A 165 4.83 -3.02 -14.71
C TRP A 165 4.19 -2.25 -13.52
N VAL A 166 4.50 -0.94 -13.41
CA VAL A 166 3.82 0.02 -12.53
C VAL A 166 2.94 0.94 -13.37
N SER A 167 1.65 1.02 -13.06
CA SER A 167 0.69 1.82 -13.82
C SER A 167 0.03 2.88 -12.95
N PHE A 168 0.06 4.13 -13.40
CA PHE A 168 -0.73 5.26 -12.93
C PHE A 168 -1.73 5.71 -14.00
N GLU A 169 -2.12 4.81 -14.91
CA GLU A 169 -2.96 5.17 -16.05
C GLU A 169 -4.33 5.69 -15.61
N GLN A 170 -4.82 6.71 -16.31
CA GLN A 170 -6.09 7.38 -16.01
C GLN A 170 -6.19 7.92 -14.57
N THR A 171 -5.07 8.10 -13.88
CA THR A 171 -5.04 8.68 -12.53
C THR A 171 -5.29 10.18 -12.58
N ALA A 172 -6.10 10.69 -11.67
CA ALA A 172 -6.31 12.13 -11.51
C ALA A 172 -5.46 12.68 -10.38
N PHE A 173 -4.47 13.51 -10.72
CA PHE A 173 -3.68 14.31 -9.78
C PHE A 173 -4.24 15.73 -9.76
N SER A 174 -5.25 15.94 -8.92
CA SER A 174 -6.02 17.20 -8.81
C SER A 174 -5.72 17.99 -7.53
N GLY A 175 -4.95 17.44 -6.60
CA GLY A 175 -4.54 18.13 -5.38
C GLY A 175 -3.65 17.27 -4.47
N GLY A 176 -3.04 17.92 -3.48
CA GLY A 176 -2.03 17.29 -2.64
C GLY A 176 -0.67 17.14 -3.32
N GLU A 177 0.29 16.58 -2.62
CA GLU A 177 1.66 16.37 -3.14
C GLU A 177 1.90 14.87 -3.35
N VAL A 178 2.34 14.48 -4.55
CA VAL A 178 2.86 13.14 -4.84
C VAL A 178 4.33 13.26 -5.22
N SER A 179 5.24 12.65 -4.47
CA SER A 179 6.68 12.77 -4.68
C SER A 179 7.38 11.42 -4.79
N PHE A 180 8.27 11.32 -5.78
CA PHE A 180 9.13 10.17 -6.08
C PHE A 180 10.62 10.48 -5.83
N GLY A 181 10.92 11.40 -4.90
CA GLY A 181 12.30 11.82 -4.64
C GLY A 181 13.22 10.64 -4.28
N GLY A 182 14.28 10.43 -5.05
CA GLY A 182 15.23 9.33 -4.93
C GLY A 182 14.68 7.95 -5.27
N ALA A 183 13.46 7.84 -5.80
CA ALA A 183 12.88 6.56 -6.19
C ALA A 183 13.65 5.95 -7.38
N ALA A 184 13.86 4.64 -7.33
CA ALA A 184 14.54 3.89 -8.37
C ALA A 184 13.55 3.06 -9.18
N PHE A 185 13.67 3.10 -10.49
CA PHE A 185 12.83 2.38 -11.45
C PHE A 185 13.73 1.46 -12.28
N SER A 186 13.77 0.16 -11.95
CA SER A 186 14.84 -0.71 -12.47
C SER A 186 14.38 -2.10 -12.92
N GLY A 187 13.08 -2.36 -13.05
CA GLY A 187 12.56 -3.69 -13.43
C GLY A 187 11.34 -3.72 -14.35
N GLY A 188 10.77 -2.56 -14.70
CA GLY A 188 9.59 -2.44 -15.54
C GLY A 188 9.29 -1.00 -15.94
N ARG A 189 8.28 -0.81 -16.80
CA ARG A 189 7.77 0.51 -17.20
C ARG A 189 7.02 1.16 -16.03
N VAL A 190 7.01 2.49 -15.97
CA VAL A 190 6.08 3.28 -15.16
C VAL A 190 5.25 4.13 -16.11
N SER A 191 3.98 3.79 -16.28
CA SER A 191 3.08 4.46 -17.21
C SER A 191 2.20 5.47 -16.48
N PHE A 192 2.11 6.69 -17.02
CA PHE A 192 1.11 7.70 -16.63
C PHE A 192 0.13 7.99 -17.77
N ASP A 193 -0.05 7.06 -18.72
CA ASP A 193 -0.92 7.27 -19.87
C ASP A 193 -2.36 7.64 -19.46
N GLY A 194 -2.92 8.65 -20.12
CA GLY A 194 -4.22 9.21 -19.80
C GLY A 194 -4.35 9.83 -18.39
N ALA A 195 -3.26 9.98 -17.62
CA ALA A 195 -3.33 10.63 -16.33
C ALA A 195 -3.64 12.13 -16.47
N LYS A 196 -4.52 12.65 -15.61
CA LYS A 196 -4.83 14.07 -15.52
C LYS A 196 -3.89 14.73 -14.52
N LEU A 197 -3.03 15.64 -14.98
CA LEU A 197 -1.98 16.27 -14.19
C LEU A 197 -2.29 17.75 -13.88
N ASP A 198 -3.32 18.03 -13.07
CA ASP A 198 -3.56 19.41 -12.63
C ASP A 198 -2.49 19.85 -11.60
N VAL A 199 -2.05 18.91 -10.75
CA VAL A 199 -0.90 19.04 -9.85
C VAL A 199 0.06 17.87 -10.14
N PRO A 200 1.11 18.07 -10.96
CA PRO A 200 1.94 16.97 -11.43
C PRO A 200 2.77 16.32 -10.31
N PRO A 201 3.03 15.00 -10.37
CA PRO A 201 3.95 14.36 -9.45
C PRO A 201 5.39 14.90 -9.59
N ILE A 202 6.10 14.89 -8.47
CA ILE A 202 7.48 15.40 -8.37
C ILE A 202 8.45 14.23 -8.56
N PHE A 203 9.36 14.36 -9.51
CA PHE A 203 10.46 13.41 -9.75
C PHE A 203 11.81 14.11 -9.60
N ASP A 204 12.83 13.33 -9.23
CA ASP A 204 14.21 13.77 -9.39
C ASP A 204 14.51 13.90 -10.88
N ARG A 205 15.17 14.98 -11.27
CA ARG A 205 15.60 15.23 -12.65
C ARG A 205 17.07 14.87 -12.79
N GLY A 206 17.42 14.30 -13.96
CA GLY A 206 18.82 14.15 -14.36
C GLY A 206 19.51 15.52 -14.47
N SER A 207 20.84 15.52 -14.58
CA SER A 207 21.61 16.75 -14.83
C SER A 207 21.26 17.41 -16.17
N ASP A 208 20.69 16.65 -17.10
CA ASP A 208 20.12 17.04 -18.38
C ASP A 208 18.65 17.50 -18.30
N GLY A 209 18.02 17.40 -17.13
CA GLY A 209 16.61 17.73 -16.92
C GLY A 209 15.64 16.60 -17.30
N GLU A 210 16.14 15.44 -17.75
CA GLU A 210 15.31 14.31 -18.14
C GLU A 210 14.64 13.64 -16.93
N PHE A 211 13.55 12.92 -17.20
CA PHE A 211 12.90 12.08 -16.19
C PHE A 211 13.73 10.83 -15.90
N PRO A 212 13.56 10.21 -14.72
CA PRO A 212 14.19 8.94 -14.42
C PRO A 212 13.87 7.90 -15.51
N PRO A 213 14.83 7.05 -15.91
CA PRO A 213 14.58 6.00 -16.89
C PRO A 213 13.38 5.12 -16.53
N GLY A 214 12.58 4.76 -17.54
CA GLY A 214 11.39 3.93 -17.36
C GLY A 214 10.12 4.69 -16.97
N VAL A 215 10.20 6.01 -16.73
CA VAL A 215 9.02 6.87 -16.51
C VAL A 215 8.48 7.38 -17.85
N ASP A 216 7.20 7.14 -18.10
CA ASP A 216 6.49 7.57 -19.31
C ASP A 216 5.30 8.46 -18.93
N LEU A 217 5.31 9.71 -19.39
CA LEU A 217 4.30 10.72 -19.07
C LEU A 217 3.25 10.84 -20.19
N PRO A 218 2.01 11.27 -19.88
CA PRO A 218 0.99 11.45 -20.91
C PRO A 218 1.43 12.50 -21.94
N GLU A 219 1.11 12.25 -23.22
CA GLU A 219 1.27 13.24 -24.28
C GLU A 219 0.35 14.45 -23.99
N THR A 220 0.90 15.67 -24.13
CA THR A 220 0.22 16.95 -23.84
C THR A 220 -0.73 17.39 -24.95
#